data_AF-A0A221W296-F1
#
_entry.id   AF-A0A221W296-F1
#
_cell.length_a   1.000
_cell.length_b   1.000
_cell.length_c   1.000
_cell.angle_alpha   90.00
_cell.angle_beta   90.00
_cell.angle_gamma   90.00
#
_symmetry.space_group_name_H-M   'P 1'
#
loop_
_entity.id
_entity.type
_entity.pdbx_description
1 polymer ?
#
loop_
_entity_poly.entity_id
_entity_poly.type
_entity_poly.pdbx_seq_one_letter_code
_entity_poly.pdbx_strand_id
1 'polypeptide(L)'
;MTDSVWIRRHGWWLPPAPFREDHGWHLWPAGQTPSRSPIRLLAPGFEYYVCDGGRSGERRVRFLTEIDAVSQTFAVTSLDEGFRRLEDFFGGQGRTMSWSAWYEDSYATEKFRTPRVFSLLAWTFSVRRSLSVPLPRAQRFAPSGWLHVPRTEVLPA
;
A
#
# COMPACT_ATOMS: atom_id res chain seq x y z
N MET A 1 11.46 -23.69 -0.17
CA MET A 1 11.06 -22.28 -0.35
C MET A 1 9.64 -22.15 0.16
N THR A 2 9.42 -21.43 1.25
CA THR A 2 8.06 -21.22 1.76
C THR A 2 7.32 -20.28 0.82
N ASP A 3 6.42 -20.84 0.02
CA ASP A 3 5.50 -20.12 -0.85
C ASP A 3 4.64 -19.21 0.02
N SER A 4 5.05 -17.94 0.10
CA SER A 4 4.50 -16.95 1.02
C SER A 4 4.17 -15.70 0.23
N VAL A 5 3.12 -15.02 0.66
CA VAL A 5 2.54 -13.91 -0.08
C VAL A 5 2.46 -12.68 0.81
N TRP A 6 2.60 -11.52 0.17
CA TRP A 6 2.37 -10.24 0.81
C TRP A 6 0.94 -9.78 0.54
N ILE A 7 0.29 -9.30 1.58
CA ILE A 7 -1.05 -8.72 1.50
C ILE A 7 -0.96 -7.29 2.04
N ARG A 8 -1.37 -6.32 1.23
CA ARG A 8 -1.58 -4.93 1.64
C ARG A 8 -3.02 -4.80 2.12
N ARG A 9 -3.19 -4.35 3.36
CA ARG A 9 -4.47 -3.79 3.79
C ARG A 9 -4.61 -2.45 3.11
N HIS A 10 -5.67 -2.29 2.33
CA HIS A 10 -6.02 -0.96 1.83
C HIS A 10 -6.79 -0.17 2.89
N GLY A 11 -6.41 1.09 3.08
CA GLY A 11 -6.91 1.94 4.16
C GLY A 11 -8.13 2.75 3.73
N TRP A 12 -9.20 2.67 4.54
CA TRP A 12 -10.41 3.51 4.56
C TRP A 12 -11.48 3.37 3.47
N TRP A 13 -11.38 2.40 2.57
CA TRP A 13 -12.50 2.05 1.71
C TRP A 13 -12.64 0.53 1.61
N LEU A 14 -13.84 -0.01 1.85
CA LEU A 14 -14.26 -1.20 1.10
C LEU A 14 -13.95 -0.86 -0.36
N PRO A 15 -13.24 -1.68 -1.16
CA PRO A 15 -13.12 -1.36 -2.56
C PRO A 15 -14.55 -1.21 -3.07
N PRO A 16 -15.01 0.00 -3.44
CA PRO A 16 -16.30 0.09 -4.08
C PRO A 16 -16.21 -0.78 -5.33
N ALA A 17 -17.32 -1.35 -5.75
CA ALA A 17 -17.37 -1.80 -7.13
C ALA A 17 -17.08 -0.57 -8.04
N PRO A 18 -16.18 -0.66 -9.04
CA PRO A 18 -14.91 -1.39 -9.06
C PRO A 18 -13.77 -0.59 -8.42
N PHE A 19 -12.81 -1.28 -7.80
CA PHE A 19 -11.54 -0.73 -7.32
C PHE A 19 -10.85 0.03 -8.46
N ARG A 20 -10.62 1.32 -8.28
CA ARG A 20 -10.08 2.22 -9.33
C ARG A 20 -8.65 2.67 -9.06
N GLU A 21 -8.12 2.31 -7.90
CA GLU A 21 -6.74 2.67 -7.57
C GLU A 21 -5.80 1.71 -8.29
N ASP A 22 -4.78 2.30 -8.89
CA ASP A 22 -3.72 1.64 -9.65
C ASP A 22 -2.34 2.11 -9.15
N HIS A 23 -2.32 2.66 -7.93
CA HIS A 23 -1.14 3.21 -7.29
C HIS A 23 -1.26 3.14 -5.77
N GLY A 24 -0.10 3.17 -5.12
CA GLY A 24 0.02 3.17 -3.68
C GLY A 24 1.23 3.97 -3.24
N TRP A 25 1.21 4.35 -1.97
CA TRP A 25 2.34 5.02 -1.33
C TRP A 25 2.46 4.57 0.13
N HIS A 26 3.61 4.85 0.72
CA HIS A 26 3.88 4.55 2.12
C HIS A 26 4.84 5.58 2.69
N LEU A 27 4.51 6.06 3.90
CA LEU A 27 5.26 7.06 4.62
C LEU A 27 5.71 6.52 5.98
N TRP A 28 6.99 6.60 6.31
CA TRP A 28 7.50 6.16 7.61
C TRP A 28 8.66 7.03 8.07
N PRO A 29 9.00 7.05 9.37
CA PRO A 29 10.06 7.93 9.83
C PRO A 29 11.42 7.57 9.22
N ALA A 30 12.16 8.58 8.76
CA ALA A 30 13.46 8.36 8.11
C ALA A 30 14.45 7.65 9.05
N GLY A 31 15.32 6.83 8.46
CA GLY A 31 16.28 5.98 9.17
C GLY A 31 15.67 4.72 9.81
N GLN A 32 14.36 4.51 9.69
CA GLN A 32 13.69 3.31 10.19
C GLN A 32 13.28 2.38 9.04
N THR A 33 13.10 1.10 9.36
CA THR A 33 12.45 0.13 8.46
C THR A 33 11.05 -0.14 8.99
N PRO A 34 9.98 0.02 8.17
CA PRO A 34 8.62 -0.32 8.57
C PRO A 34 8.55 -1.78 9.01
N SER A 35 7.89 -2.02 10.14
CA SER A 35 7.73 -3.37 10.69
C SER A 35 7.04 -4.30 9.68
N ARG A 36 7.62 -5.49 9.47
CA ARG A 36 7.09 -6.58 8.62
C ARG A 36 6.51 -6.04 7.32
N SER A 37 7.37 -5.45 6.50
CA SER A 37 6.96 -4.76 5.28
C SER A 37 7.85 -5.15 4.11
N PRO A 38 7.29 -5.32 2.90
CA PRO A 38 8.06 -5.67 1.70
C PRO A 38 8.68 -4.44 1.03
N ILE A 39 8.76 -3.27 1.67
CA ILE A 39 9.21 -2.03 1.01
C ILE A 39 10.56 -2.13 0.30
N ARG A 40 11.48 -3.00 0.76
CA ARG A 40 12.79 -3.25 0.12
C ARG A 40 12.74 -4.24 -1.04
N LEU A 41 11.62 -4.95 -1.18
CA LEU A 41 11.37 -5.94 -2.23
C LEU A 41 10.51 -5.35 -3.36
N LEU A 42 9.91 -4.18 -3.16
CA LEU A 42 9.07 -3.56 -4.18
C LEU A 42 9.94 -3.17 -5.38
N ALA A 43 9.61 -3.76 -6.51
CA ALA A 43 10.20 -3.53 -7.82
C ALA A 43 9.15 -3.86 -8.88
N PRO A 44 9.31 -3.40 -10.14
CA PRO A 44 8.48 -3.86 -11.24
C PRO A 44 8.41 -5.40 -11.30
N GLY A 45 7.20 -5.94 -11.50
CA GLY A 45 6.92 -7.38 -11.47
C GLY A 45 6.71 -7.99 -10.09
N PHE A 46 6.87 -7.21 -9.00
CA PHE A 46 6.56 -7.71 -7.66
C PHE A 46 5.04 -7.88 -7.50
N GLU A 47 4.62 -9.09 -7.14
CA GLU A 47 3.22 -9.42 -6.89
C GLU A 47 2.85 -9.27 -5.41
N TYR A 48 1.67 -8.72 -5.16
CA TYR A 48 1.05 -8.73 -3.84
C TYR A 48 -0.47 -8.76 -3.94
N TYR A 49 -1.11 -9.09 -2.82
CA TYR A 49 -2.57 -9.12 -2.72
C TYR A 49 -3.09 -7.85 -2.04
N VAL A 50 -4.25 -7.37 -2.50
CA VAL A 50 -4.99 -6.30 -1.84
C VAL A 50 -6.13 -6.89 -1.04
N CYS A 51 -6.20 -6.51 0.24
CA CYS A 51 -7.28 -6.87 1.14
C CYS A 51 -8.10 -5.62 1.51
N ASP A 52 -9.41 -5.78 1.64
CA ASP A 52 -10.31 -4.70 2.03
C ASP A 52 -10.05 -4.19 3.47
N GLY A 53 -10.44 -2.93 3.72
CA GLY A 53 -10.24 -2.24 4.99
C GLY A 53 -11.19 -2.65 6.12
N GLY A 54 -11.99 -3.72 5.94
CA GLY A 54 -13.06 -4.14 6.87
C GLY A 54 -12.58 -4.55 8.26
N ARG A 55 -13.54 -4.86 9.14
CA ARG A 55 -13.26 -5.37 10.49
C ARG A 55 -12.54 -6.73 10.41
N SER A 56 -11.75 -7.04 11.44
CA SER A 56 -11.10 -8.35 11.51
C SER A 56 -12.16 -9.46 11.42
N GLY A 57 -11.95 -10.44 10.52
CA GLY A 57 -12.88 -11.53 10.28
C GLY A 57 -13.97 -11.30 9.24
N GLU A 58 -14.15 -10.07 8.78
CA GLU A 58 -14.98 -9.74 7.62
C GLU A 58 -14.12 -9.46 6.38
N ARG A 59 -12.81 -9.35 6.59
CA ARG A 59 -11.86 -9.00 5.55
C ARG A 59 -11.80 -10.04 4.46
N ARG A 60 -11.66 -9.57 3.22
CA ARG A 60 -11.46 -10.43 2.05
C ARG A 60 -10.29 -9.92 1.23
N VAL A 61 -9.53 -10.86 0.69
CA VAL A 61 -8.57 -10.61 -0.39
C VAL A 61 -9.35 -10.44 -1.68
N ARG A 62 -9.11 -9.31 -2.35
CA ARG A 62 -9.90 -8.83 -3.48
C ARG A 62 -9.13 -8.80 -4.79
N PHE A 63 -7.83 -8.52 -4.75
CA PHE A 63 -7.03 -8.41 -5.96
C PHE A 63 -5.68 -9.08 -5.78
N LEU A 64 -5.21 -9.71 -6.83
CA LEU A 64 -3.79 -9.90 -7.09
C LEU A 64 -3.32 -8.74 -7.96
N THR A 65 -2.32 -8.02 -7.49
CA THR A 65 -1.72 -6.87 -8.17
C THR A 65 -0.25 -7.15 -8.48
N GLU A 66 0.21 -6.62 -9.59
CA GLU A 66 1.62 -6.62 -9.99
C GLU A 66 2.09 -5.18 -10.07
N ILE A 67 3.24 -4.88 -9.49
CA ILE A 67 3.83 -3.54 -9.53
C ILE A 67 4.34 -3.23 -10.93
N ASP A 68 3.94 -2.08 -11.45
CA ASP A 68 4.37 -1.60 -12.77
C ASP A 68 5.62 -0.71 -12.64
N ALA A 69 5.62 0.22 -11.68
CA ALA A 69 6.73 1.12 -11.40
C ALA A 69 6.86 1.41 -9.91
N VAL A 70 8.08 1.72 -9.46
CA VAL A 70 8.38 2.11 -8.08
C VAL A 70 9.26 3.36 -8.11
N SER A 71 8.94 4.34 -7.28
CA SER A 71 9.77 5.53 -7.12
C SER A 71 11.08 5.20 -6.39
N GLN A 72 12.06 6.09 -6.46
CA GLN A 72 13.07 6.14 -5.41
C GLN A 72 12.42 6.46 -4.06
N THR A 73 13.07 6.11 -2.94
CA THR A 73 12.61 6.57 -1.63
C THR A 73 12.97 8.04 -1.46
N PHE A 74 11.97 8.90 -1.32
CA PHE A 74 12.16 10.33 -1.06
C PHE A 74 12.32 10.58 0.44
N ALA A 75 13.16 11.54 0.81
CA ALA A 75 13.13 12.15 2.14
C ALA A 75 12.24 13.38 2.07
N VAL A 76 11.20 13.45 2.90
CA VAL A 76 10.22 14.54 2.91
C VAL A 76 9.98 15.06 4.33
N THR A 77 9.73 16.35 4.45
CA THR A 77 9.59 17.05 5.75
C THR A 77 8.24 17.71 5.95
N SER A 78 7.43 17.80 4.90
CA SER A 78 6.09 18.40 4.95
C SER A 78 5.12 17.68 4.03
N LEU A 79 3.82 17.95 4.24
CA LEU A 79 2.75 17.48 3.35
C LEU A 79 2.96 17.99 1.92
N ASP A 80 3.33 19.26 1.73
CA ASP A 80 3.51 19.85 0.41
C ASP A 80 4.67 19.24 -0.35
N GLU A 81 5.75 18.91 0.37
CA GLU A 81 6.88 18.22 -0.22
C GLU A 81 6.48 16.79 -0.61
N GLY A 82 5.77 16.08 0.27
CA GLY A 82 5.21 14.76 -0.03
C GLY A 82 4.30 14.77 -1.26
N PHE A 83 3.36 15.72 -1.31
CA PHE A 83 2.43 15.88 -2.43
C PHE A 83 3.19 16.08 -3.75
N ARG A 84 4.11 17.04 -3.81
CA ARG A 84 4.91 17.32 -5.02
C ARG A 84 5.67 16.08 -5.50
N ARG A 85 6.29 15.32 -4.59
CA ARG A 85 7.00 14.08 -4.98
C ARG A 85 6.07 13.03 -5.57
N LEU A 86 4.87 12.88 -5.01
CA LEU A 86 3.88 11.93 -5.52
C LEU A 86 3.29 12.42 -6.85
N GLU A 87 2.95 13.70 -6.96
CA GLU A 87 2.45 14.32 -8.19
C GLU A 87 3.46 14.19 -9.34
N ASP A 88 4.74 14.48 -9.10
CA ASP A 88 5.79 14.31 -10.09
C ASP A 88 5.90 12.85 -10.56
N PHE A 89 5.93 11.91 -9.62
CA PHE A 89 6.06 10.48 -9.93
C PHE A 89 4.85 9.94 -10.69
N PHE A 90 3.65 10.17 -10.19
CA PHE A 90 2.42 9.68 -10.82
C PHE A 90 2.10 10.43 -12.12
N GLY A 91 2.35 11.73 -12.18
CA GLY A 91 2.21 12.56 -13.38
C GLY A 91 3.14 12.09 -14.51
N GLY A 92 4.38 11.73 -14.18
CA GLY A 92 5.31 11.07 -15.11
C GLY A 92 4.84 9.70 -15.62
N GLN A 93 3.75 9.16 -15.06
CA GLN A 93 3.11 7.92 -15.47
C GLN A 93 1.70 8.16 -16.05
N GLY A 94 1.37 9.40 -16.40
CA GLY A 94 0.07 9.78 -16.96
C GLY A 94 -1.09 9.74 -15.97
N ARG A 95 -0.82 9.77 -14.66
CA ARG A 95 -1.82 9.74 -13.60
C ARG A 95 -1.98 11.10 -12.95
N THR A 96 -3.20 11.41 -12.51
CA THR A 96 -3.51 12.64 -11.79
C THR A 96 -3.79 12.32 -10.34
N MET A 97 -3.04 12.93 -9.42
CA MET A 97 -3.37 12.90 -7.99
C MET A 97 -4.36 14.01 -7.66
N SER A 98 -5.38 13.68 -6.86
CA SER A 98 -6.24 14.71 -6.27
C SER A 98 -5.56 15.33 -5.06
N TRP A 99 -5.52 16.66 -5.01
CA TRP A 99 -5.13 17.41 -3.82
C TRP A 99 -5.94 17.00 -2.59
N SER A 100 -7.27 16.87 -2.71
CA SER A 100 -8.13 16.47 -1.59
C SER A 100 -7.75 15.10 -1.03
N ALA A 101 -7.43 14.13 -1.89
CA ALA A 101 -7.10 12.78 -1.47
C ALA A 101 -5.81 12.69 -0.63
N TRP A 102 -4.89 13.65 -0.76
CA TRP A 102 -3.66 13.70 0.03
C TRP A 102 -3.80 14.52 1.32
N TYR A 103 -4.36 15.72 1.21
CA TYR A 103 -4.43 16.65 2.34
C TYR A 103 -5.56 16.31 3.32
N GLU A 104 -6.56 15.54 2.90
CA GLU A 104 -7.62 15.02 3.78
C GLU A 104 -7.28 13.63 4.35
N ASP A 105 -6.18 13.02 3.91
CA ASP A 105 -5.73 11.73 4.44
C ASP A 105 -5.21 11.90 5.88
N SER A 106 -5.93 11.31 6.83
CA SER A 106 -5.59 11.39 8.26
C SER A 106 -4.22 10.79 8.55
N TYR A 107 -3.80 9.76 7.80
CA TYR A 107 -2.50 9.13 8.00
C TYR A 107 -1.35 10.05 7.57
N ALA A 108 -1.45 10.71 6.41
CA ALA A 108 -0.48 11.69 5.96
C ALA A 108 -0.43 12.89 6.91
N THR A 109 -1.60 13.49 7.19
CA THR A 109 -1.68 14.69 8.03
C THR A 109 -1.19 14.46 9.46
N GLU A 110 -1.50 13.32 10.08
CA GLU A 110 -1.02 12.98 11.43
C GLU A 110 0.50 12.82 11.49
N LYS A 111 1.13 12.25 10.45
CA LYS A 111 2.58 12.04 10.42
C LYS A 111 3.34 13.36 10.45
N PHE A 112 2.87 14.37 9.72
CA PHE A 112 3.55 15.67 9.66
C PHE A 112 3.18 16.63 10.80
N ARG A 113 2.33 16.23 11.76
CA ARG A 113 2.11 17.03 12.99
C ARG A 113 3.36 17.16 13.86
N THR A 114 4.28 16.20 13.77
CA THR A 114 5.56 16.25 14.47
C THR A 114 6.67 16.63 13.49
N PRO A 115 7.45 17.70 13.74
CA PRO A 115 8.57 18.08 12.88
C PRO A 115 9.61 16.95 12.81
N ARG A 116 9.63 16.21 11.71
CA ARG A 116 10.55 15.10 11.47
C ARG A 116 10.68 14.81 9.98
N VAL A 117 11.83 14.27 9.58
CA VAL A 117 12.02 13.70 8.23
C VAL A 117 11.34 12.35 8.11
N PHE A 118 10.56 12.17 7.05
CA PHE A 118 9.92 10.93 6.67
C PHE A 118 10.51 10.39 5.37
N SER A 119 10.58 9.07 5.27
CA SER A 119 10.81 8.36 4.03
C SER A 119 9.47 8.10 3.34
N LEU A 120 9.39 8.44 2.06
CA LEU A 120 8.22 8.28 1.21
C LEU A 120 8.57 7.40 0.01
N LEU A 121 7.79 6.34 -0.19
CA LEU A 121 7.89 5.45 -1.35
C LEU A 121 6.54 5.40 -2.05
N ALA A 122 6.55 5.48 -3.37
CA ALA A 122 5.37 5.38 -4.21
C ALA A 122 5.55 4.26 -5.23
N TRP A 123 4.43 3.65 -5.65
CA TRP A 123 4.43 2.65 -6.71
C TRP A 123 3.11 2.69 -7.47
N THR A 124 3.15 2.26 -8.72
CA THR A 124 1.97 1.97 -9.54
C THR A 124 1.83 0.47 -9.68
N PHE A 125 0.61 0.00 -9.96
CA PHE A 125 0.33 -1.42 -10.12
C PHE A 125 -0.86 -1.65 -11.03
N SER A 126 -0.89 -2.84 -11.62
CA SER A 126 -1.98 -3.35 -12.42
C SER A 126 -2.67 -4.51 -11.69
N VAL A 127 -4.00 -4.55 -11.77
CA VAL A 127 -4.78 -5.70 -11.26
C VAL A 127 -4.65 -6.86 -12.25
N ARG A 128 -3.99 -7.93 -11.80
CA ARG A 128 -3.83 -9.17 -12.57
C ARG A 128 -5.07 -10.05 -12.46
N ARG A 129 -5.70 -10.07 -11.28
CA ARG A 129 -6.85 -10.93 -10.99
C ARG A 129 -7.74 -10.37 -9.91
N SER A 130 -9.05 -10.42 -10.13
CA SER A 130 -10.06 -10.18 -9.10
C SER A 130 -10.38 -11.48 -8.34
N LEU A 131 -10.54 -11.37 -7.03
CA LEU A 131 -10.70 -12.45 -6.07
C LEU A 131 -11.77 -12.08 -5.03
N SER A 132 -12.21 -13.07 -4.27
CA SER A 132 -13.06 -12.84 -3.10
C SER A 132 -12.82 -13.94 -2.08
N VAL A 133 -11.63 -13.96 -1.48
CA VAL A 133 -11.25 -14.99 -0.51
C VAL A 133 -11.26 -14.42 0.91
N PRO A 134 -11.98 -15.02 1.88
CA PRO A 134 -11.94 -14.58 3.26
C PRO A 134 -10.52 -14.63 3.83
N LEU A 135 -10.09 -13.55 4.48
CA LEU A 135 -8.85 -13.57 5.25
C LEU A 135 -9.12 -14.18 6.63
N PRO A 136 -8.37 -15.22 7.06
CA PRO A 136 -8.60 -15.86 8.36
C PRO A 136 -8.53 -14.87 9.53
N ARG A 137 -9.44 -14.99 10.50
CA ARG A 137 -9.57 -14.09 11.68
C ARG A 137 -8.30 -13.93 12.52
N ALA A 138 -7.46 -14.97 12.54
CA ALA A 138 -6.22 -14.97 13.31
C ALA A 138 -5.16 -14.03 12.72
N GLN A 139 -5.28 -13.65 11.45
CA GLN A 139 -4.26 -12.85 10.77
C GLN A 139 -4.34 -11.37 11.18
N ARG A 140 -3.18 -10.82 11.53
CA ARG A 140 -3.04 -9.42 11.94
C ARG A 140 -2.03 -8.71 11.06
N PHE A 141 -2.49 -7.63 10.42
CA PHE A 141 -1.61 -6.71 9.71
C PHE A 141 -0.65 -6.05 10.69
N ALA A 142 0.60 -5.89 10.28
CA ALA A 142 1.55 -5.06 10.99
C ALA A 142 1.11 -3.59 10.93
N PRO A 143 1.64 -2.72 11.81
CA PRO A 143 1.37 -1.27 11.76
C PRO A 143 1.71 -0.63 10.40
N SER A 144 2.58 -1.27 9.61
CA SER A 144 2.92 -0.89 8.25
C SER A 144 1.78 -1.11 7.24
N GLY A 145 0.68 -1.74 7.63
CA GLY A 145 -0.43 -2.11 6.74
C GLY A 145 -0.16 -3.36 5.90
N TRP A 146 0.97 -4.05 6.12
CA TRP A 146 1.32 -5.28 5.43
C TRP A 146 1.12 -6.52 6.30
N LEU A 147 0.80 -7.63 5.63
CA LEU A 147 0.70 -8.96 6.20
C LEU A 147 1.53 -9.89 5.32
N HIS A 148 2.34 -10.75 5.95
CA HIS A 148 3.12 -11.79 5.29
C HIS A 148 2.68 -13.13 5.84
N VAL A 149 2.19 -14.00 4.96
CA VAL A 149 1.57 -15.28 5.32
C VAL A 149 1.91 -16.35 4.29
N PRO A 150 1.92 -17.64 4.66
CA PRO A 150 1.96 -18.73 3.70
C PRO A 150 0.81 -18.62 2.69
N ARG A 151 1.08 -18.92 1.41
CA ARG A 151 0.09 -18.84 0.32
C ARG A 151 -1.14 -19.72 0.59
N THR A 152 -0.91 -20.90 1.16
CA THR A 152 -1.95 -21.89 1.51
C THR A 152 -2.96 -21.39 2.54
N GLU A 153 -2.63 -20.35 3.32
CA GLU A 153 -3.57 -19.78 4.30
C GLU A 153 -4.57 -18.81 3.68
N VAL A 154 -4.36 -18.44 2.41
CA VAL A 154 -5.08 -17.34 1.75
C VAL A 154 -5.68 -17.77 0.42
N LEU A 155 -5.07 -18.71 -0.27
CA LEU A 155 -5.56 -19.25 -1.54
C LEU A 155 -5.71 -20.76 -1.37
N PRO A 156 -6.93 -21.32 -1.52
CA PRO A 156 -7.06 -22.76 -1.69
C PRO A 156 -6.32 -23.17 -2.98
N ALA A 157 -5.74 -24.37 -2.95
CA ALA A 157 -4.97 -24.96 -4.05
C ALA A 157 -5.72 -24.96 -5.39
#